data_AF-A0A9D5W9Y4-F1
#
_entry.id   AF-A0A9D5W9Y4-F1
#
_cell.length_a   1.000
_cell.length_b   1.000
_cell.length_c   1.000
_cell.angle_alpha   90.00
_cell.angle_beta   90.00
_cell.angle_gamma   90.00
#
_symmetry.space_group_name_H-M   'P 1'
#
loop_
_entity.id
_entity.type
_entity.pdbx_description
1 polymer ?
#
loop_
_entity_poly.entity_id
_entity_poly.type
_entity_poly.pdbx_seq_one_letter_code
_entity_poly.pdbx_strand_id
1 'polypeptide(L)'
;MPVTIDITKDVLYLDGLEKGLLEGEQKGLLEGERRGLLEGIELGLELKHGFAGLELMNIVRAINTLDKLEEFKNLIKTAGSVNELKEFLTKNV
;
A
#
# COMPACT_ATOMS: atom_id res chain seq x y z
N MET A 1 -20.16 -48.84 -3.73
CA MET A 1 -20.54 -47.87 -2.68
C MET A 1 -19.48 -46.79 -2.68
N PRO A 2 -19.83 -45.50 -2.81
CA PRO A 2 -18.85 -44.42 -2.64
C PRO A 2 -18.45 -44.32 -1.17
N VAL A 3 -17.15 -44.28 -0.91
CA VAL A 3 -16.61 -44.03 0.43
C VAL A 3 -16.57 -42.52 0.61
N THR A 4 -17.41 -41.98 1.50
CA THR A 4 -17.36 -40.57 1.85
C THR A 4 -16.19 -40.37 2.82
N ILE A 5 -15.11 -39.79 2.34
CA ILE A 5 -13.96 -39.41 3.18
C ILE A 5 -14.30 -38.04 3.77
N ASP A 6 -14.42 -37.97 5.09
CA ASP A 6 -14.68 -36.72 5.81
C ASP A 6 -13.38 -35.90 5.89
N ILE A 7 -13.08 -35.18 4.81
CA ILE A 7 -11.88 -34.34 4.63
C ILE A 7 -11.82 -33.15 5.60
N THR A 8 -12.90 -32.88 6.34
CA THR A 8 -12.99 -31.75 7.29
C THR A 8 -12.03 -31.90 8.48
N LYS A 9 -11.59 -33.14 8.78
CA LYS A 9 -10.63 -33.46 9.84
C LYS A 9 -9.24 -33.82 9.33
N ASP A 10 -9.02 -33.75 8.01
CA ASP A 10 -7.71 -34.02 7.44
C ASP A 10 -6.73 -32.92 7.86
N VAL A 11 -5.63 -33.35 8.48
CA VAL A 11 -4.56 -32.45 8.97
C VAL A 11 -4.04 -31.55 7.83
N LEU A 12 -4.01 -32.06 6.60
CA LEU A 12 -3.61 -31.31 5.41
C LEU A 12 -4.58 -30.18 5.05
N TYR A 13 -5.89 -30.38 5.26
CA TYR A 13 -6.92 -29.39 4.95
C TYR A 13 -6.88 -28.23 5.96
N LEU A 14 -6.70 -28.56 7.25
CA LEU A 14 -6.52 -27.57 8.31
C LEU A 14 -5.23 -26.76 8.14
N ASP A 15 -4.12 -27.41 7.78
CA ASP A 15 -2.83 -26.76 7.49
C ASP A 15 -2.92 -25.80 6.28
N GLY A 16 -3.66 -26.21 5.24
CA GLY A 16 -3.93 -25.36 4.08
C GLY A 16 -4.78 -24.12 4.42
N LEU A 17 -5.77 -24.27 5.30
CA LEU A 17 -6.58 -23.16 5.81
C LEU A 17 -5.75 -22.19 6.66
N GLU A 18 -4.93 -22.70 7.59
CA GLU A 18 -4.03 -21.87 8.40
C GLU A 18 -3.03 -21.09 7.54
N LYS A 19 -2.41 -21.75 6.56
CA LYS A 19 -1.49 -21.07 5.62
C LYS A 19 -2.20 -20.02 4.79
N GLY A 20 -3.38 -20.34 4.25
CA GLY A 20 -4.16 -19.39 3.47
C GLY A 20 -4.58 -18.16 4.29
N LEU A 21 -4.92 -18.35 5.56
CA LEU A 21 -5.25 -17.27 6.48
C LEU A 21 -4.02 -16.40 6.78
N LEU A 22 -2.87 -17.01 7.09
CA LEU A 22 -1.60 -16.31 7.35
C LEU A 22 -1.13 -15.51 6.14
N GLU A 23 -1.21 -16.08 4.93
CA GLU A 23 -0.84 -15.38 3.70
C GLU A 23 -1.82 -14.24 3.39
N GLY A 24 -3.12 -14.45 3.62
CA GLY A 24 -4.16 -13.43 3.45
C GLY A 24 -3.98 -12.27 4.42
N GLU A 25 -3.68 -12.55 5.68
CA GLU A 25 -3.46 -11.53 6.72
C GLU A 25 -2.21 -10.70 6.43
N GLN A 26 -1.09 -11.34 6.06
CA GLN A 26 0.14 -10.63 5.69
C GLN A 26 -0.05 -9.74 4.45
N LYS A 27 -0.71 -10.25 3.40
CA LYS A 27 -1.01 -9.44 2.22
C LYS A 27 -1.96 -8.29 2.54
N GLY A 28 -3.01 -8.56 3.33
CA GLY A 28 -3.97 -7.56 3.75
C GLY A 28 -3.33 -6.42 4.54
N LEU A 29 -2.40 -6.74 5.44
CA LEU A 29 -1.66 -5.75 6.21
C LEU A 29 -0.78 -4.87 5.30
N LEU A 30 -0.01 -5.47 4.40
CA LEU A 30 0.85 -4.75 3.45
C LEU A 30 0.05 -3.87 2.48
N GLU A 31 -1.06 -4.37 1.92
CA GLU A 31 -1.93 -3.58 1.05
C GLU A 31 -2.63 -2.45 1.82
N GLY A 32 -3.09 -2.74 3.05
CA GLY A 32 -3.74 -1.78 3.91
C GLY A 32 -2.82 -0.63 4.29
N GLU A 33 -1.57 -0.94 4.69
CA GLU A 33 -0.56 0.07 5.00
C GLU A 33 -0.25 0.93 3.78
N ARG A 34 -0.03 0.31 2.61
CA ARG A 34 0.22 1.04 1.36
C ARG A 34 -0.93 1.94 0.96
N ARG A 35 -2.18 1.47 1.05
CA ARG A 35 -3.37 2.29 0.76
C ARG A 35 -3.51 3.45 1.74
N GLY A 36 -3.38 3.19 3.03
CA GLY A 36 -3.49 4.24 4.05
C GLY A 36 -2.42 5.31 3.87
N LEU A 37 -1.19 4.93 3.50
CA LEU A 37 -0.12 5.87 3.20
C LEU A 37 -0.41 6.70 1.95
N LEU A 38 -0.91 6.07 0.88
CA LEU A 38 -1.33 6.76 -0.33
C LEU A 38 -2.47 7.75 -0.07
N GLU A 39 -3.54 7.34 0.61
CA GLU A 39 -4.65 8.23 0.96
C GLU A 39 -4.20 9.41 1.84
N GLY A 40 -3.31 9.17 2.80
CA GLY A 40 -2.74 10.25 3.62
C GLY A 40 -1.90 11.24 2.82
N ILE A 41 -1.15 10.75 1.82
CA ILE A 41 -0.40 11.58 0.88
C ILE A 41 -1.34 12.38 -0.01
N GLU A 42 -2.39 11.76 -0.54
CA GLU A 42 -3.40 12.39 -1.39
C GLU A 42 -4.07 13.56 -0.66
N LEU A 43 -4.55 13.32 0.56
CA LEU A 43 -5.13 14.35 1.42
C LEU A 43 -4.12 15.46 1.74
N GLY A 44 -2.87 15.11 2.04
CA GLY A 44 -1.82 16.09 2.33
C GLY A 44 -1.51 16.99 1.12
N LEU A 45 -1.43 16.40 -0.06
CA LEU A 45 -1.23 17.10 -1.33
C LEU A 45 -2.44 17.97 -1.67
N GLU A 46 -3.66 17.46 -1.53
CA GLU A 46 -4.89 18.19 -1.82
C GLU A 46 -5.03 19.41 -0.89
N LEU A 47 -4.81 19.23 0.41
CA LEU A 47 -4.94 20.32 1.38
C LEU A 47 -3.86 21.39 1.24
N LYS A 48 -2.63 21.00 0.91
CA LYS A 48 -1.47 21.91 0.93
C LYS A 48 -1.10 22.47 -0.44
N HIS A 49 -1.31 21.68 -1.50
CA HIS A 49 -0.90 21.99 -2.87
C HIS A 49 -2.09 22.00 -3.85
N GLY A 50 -3.29 21.60 -3.41
CA GLY A 50 -4.50 21.59 -4.24
C GLY A 50 -4.35 20.68 -5.46
N PHE A 51 -4.84 21.17 -6.60
CA PHE A 51 -4.86 20.43 -7.85
C PHE A 51 -3.46 20.07 -8.37
N ALA A 52 -2.46 20.93 -8.15
CA ALA A 52 -1.09 20.66 -8.56
C ALA A 52 -0.48 19.47 -7.80
N GLY A 53 -0.91 19.24 -6.56
CA GLY A 53 -0.51 18.09 -5.77
C GLY A 53 -1.13 16.78 -6.30
N LEU A 54 -2.40 16.79 -6.68
CA LEU A 54 -3.11 15.63 -7.24
C LEU A 54 -2.44 15.08 -8.51
N GLU A 55 -1.86 15.93 -9.35
CA GLU A 55 -1.09 15.51 -10.54
C GLU A 55 0.09 14.59 -10.17
N LEU A 56 0.72 14.83 -9.01
CA LEU A 56 1.82 14.00 -8.52
C LEU A 56 1.37 12.62 -8.07
N MET A 57 0.09 12.46 -7.69
CA MET A 57 -0.46 11.19 -7.23
C MET A 57 -0.31 10.07 -8.27
N ASN A 58 -0.37 10.41 -9.57
CA ASN A 58 -0.10 9.46 -10.66
C ASN A 58 1.30 8.86 -10.58
N ILE A 59 2.30 9.67 -10.22
CA ILE A 59 3.69 9.25 -10.07
C ILE A 59 3.90 8.54 -8.73
N VAL A 60 3.27 9.01 -7.66
CA VAL A 60 3.33 8.40 -6.33
C VAL A 60 2.79 6.96 -6.36
N ARG A 61 1.71 6.70 -7.12
CA ARG A 61 1.18 5.34 -7.31
C ARG A 61 2.15 4.39 -8.01
N ALA A 62 3.09 4.90 -8.80
CA ALA A 62 4.13 4.10 -9.43
C ALA A 62 5.23 3.66 -8.44
N ILE A 63 5.33 4.31 -7.27
CA ILE A 63 6.28 3.92 -6.24
C ILE A 63 5.83 2.61 -5.59
N ASN A 64 6.69 1.60 -5.69
CA ASN A 64 6.45 0.28 -5.08
C ASN A 64 7.03 0.13 -3.66
N THR A 65 7.71 1.15 -3.14
CA THR A 65 8.38 1.10 -1.83
C THR A 65 7.64 1.96 -0.80
N LEU A 66 7.19 1.33 0.30
CA LEU A 66 6.56 2.00 1.44
C LEU A 66 7.44 3.09 2.08
N ASP A 67 8.74 2.81 2.23
CA ASP A 67 9.71 3.74 2.79
C ASP A 67 9.78 5.07 2.02
N LYS A 68 9.82 5.00 0.69
CA LYS A 68 9.78 6.18 -0.19
C LYS A 68 8.46 6.96 -0.08
N LEU A 69 7.34 6.26 0.09
CA LEU A 69 6.04 6.87 0.31
C LEU A 69 6.03 7.62 1.66
N GLU A 70 6.61 7.06 2.71
CA GLU A 70 6.75 7.74 4.00
C GLU A 70 7.65 8.97 3.94
N GLU A 71 8.81 8.88 3.28
CA GLU A 71 9.68 10.04 3.05
C GLU A 71 8.93 11.12 2.29
N PHE A 72 8.17 10.74 1.25
CA PHE A 72 7.38 11.68 0.46
C PHE A 72 6.28 12.35 1.28
N LYS A 73 5.56 11.60 2.14
CA LYS A 73 4.58 12.15 3.10
C LYS A 73 5.22 13.18 4.03
N ASN A 74 6.42 12.89 4.54
CA ASN A 74 7.13 13.85 5.39
C ASN A 74 7.56 15.08 4.60
N LEU A 75 8.06 14.88 3.37
CA LEU A 75 8.36 15.96 2.43
C LEU A 75 7.13 16.82 2.16
N ILE A 76 5.92 16.28 2.02
CA ILE A 76 4.71 17.11 1.87
C ILE A 76 4.48 18.00 3.09
N LYS A 77 4.81 17.55 4.30
CA LYS A 77 4.70 18.38 5.51
C LYS A 77 5.73 19.52 5.54
N THR A 78 6.97 19.29 5.11
CA THR A 78 8.04 20.30 5.16
C THR A 78 8.14 21.16 3.89
N ALA A 79 7.96 20.57 2.71
CA ALA A 79 8.08 21.25 1.43
C ALA A 79 7.03 22.36 1.31
N GLY A 80 7.47 23.52 0.87
CA GLY A 80 6.61 24.66 0.58
C GLY A 80 6.08 24.65 -0.86
N SER A 81 6.63 23.80 -1.73
CA SER A 81 6.34 23.82 -3.16
C SER A 81 6.17 22.43 -3.77
N VAL A 82 5.23 22.35 -4.70
CA VAL A 82 4.91 21.15 -5.50
C VAL A 82 6.09 20.71 -6.38
N ASN A 83 6.98 21.64 -6.72
CA ASN A 83 8.12 21.39 -7.60
C ASN A 83 9.19 20.52 -6.92
N GLU A 84 9.46 20.74 -5.62
CA GLU A 84 10.39 19.92 -4.83
C GLU A 84 9.88 18.47 -4.72
N LEU A 85 8.57 18.32 -4.51
CA LEU A 85 7.90 17.02 -4.47
C LEU A 85 8.06 16.29 -5.81
N LYS A 86 7.87 17.00 -6.93
CA LYS A 86 8.04 16.44 -8.28
C LYS A 86 9.48 16.00 -8.55
N GLU A 87 10.47 16.77 -8.11
CA GLU A 87 11.88 16.40 -8.23
C GLU A 87 12.23 15.16 -7.41
N PHE A 88 11.73 15.07 -6.17
CA PHE A 88 11.92 13.89 -5.35
C PHE A 88 11.33 12.64 -6.00
N LEU A 89 10.12 12.73 -6.55
CA LEU A 89 9.46 11.64 -7.26
C LEU A 89 10.23 11.22 -8.51
N THR A 90 10.74 12.17 -9.29
CA THR A 90 11.52 11.89 -10.51
C THR A 90 12.86 11.21 -10.19
N LYS A 91 13.48 11.52 -9.06
CA LYS A 91 14.72 10.88 -8.60
C LYS A 91 14.52 9.47 -8.04
N ASN A 92 13.30 9.15 -7.58
CA ASN A 92 13.01 7.94 -6.82
C ASN A 92 12.06 6.96 -7.53
N VAL A 93 11.54 7.30 -8.70
CA VAL A 93 10.81 6.41 -9.62
C VAL A 93 11.76 5.44 -10.32
#